data_AF-A0A2V6S0S9-F1
#
_entry.id   AF-A0A2V6S0S9-F1
#
_cell.length_a   1.000
_cell.length_b   1.000
_cell.length_c   1.000
_cell.angle_alpha   90.00
_cell.angle_beta   90.00
_cell.angle_gamma   90.00
#
_symmetry.space_group_name_H-M   'P 1'
#
loop_
_entity.id
_entity.type
_entity.pdbx_description
1 polymer ?
#
loop_
_entity_poly.entity_id
_entity_poly.type
_entity_poly.pdbx_seq_one_letter_code
_entity_poly.pdbx_strand_id
1 'polypeptide(L)'
;MHPTMPPSSDVIDAIGGLLPPLLHTLERITWVQRHLYPPLAPRLAEELASSTDAVAGPLRAVEALVCPDELRFMRDRLVEVARQTLDLVADFVEAARSPGEPIGLYRALRRFARIQEALYPLAPALEPVSRWFLEPARRGPCRSWSPFTAVTATAAISCGAGCGRRAGAGCSFSLPRPAIARGRSWAVRTSMPRSSRRWSSRWPRAIPSTARASS
;
A
#
# COMPACT_ATOMS: atom_id res chain seq x y z
N MET A 1 12.81 -21.16 -35.64
CA MET A 1 11.70 -20.29 -35.22
C MET A 1 11.99 -19.83 -33.80
N HIS A 2 12.58 -18.64 -33.62
CA HIS A 2 12.69 -18.04 -32.30
C HIS A 2 11.32 -17.43 -31.96
N PRO A 3 10.73 -17.70 -30.79
CA PRO A 3 9.56 -16.97 -30.35
C PRO A 3 9.96 -15.49 -30.22
N THR A 4 9.30 -14.63 -31.01
CA THR A 4 9.33 -13.19 -30.81
C THR A 4 8.71 -12.90 -29.46
N MET A 5 9.55 -12.75 -28.42
CA MET A 5 9.15 -12.05 -27.21
C MET A 5 8.58 -10.70 -27.64
N PRO A 6 7.45 -10.24 -27.07
CA PRO A 6 7.08 -8.84 -27.23
C PRO A 6 8.26 -7.98 -26.79
N PRO A 7 8.54 -6.86 -27.49
CA PRO A 7 9.59 -5.95 -27.06
C PRO A 7 9.28 -5.56 -25.61
N SER A 8 10.28 -5.62 -24.74
CA SER A 8 10.15 -5.28 -23.31
C SER A 8 9.46 -3.93 -23.06
N SER A 9 9.46 -3.04 -24.06
CA SER A 9 8.66 -1.80 -24.11
C SER A 9 7.18 -2.03 -23.85
N ASP A 10 6.52 -2.99 -24.50
CA ASP A 10 5.07 -3.18 -24.41
C ASP A 10 4.62 -3.50 -22.97
N VAL A 11 5.45 -4.28 -22.25
CA VAL A 11 5.21 -4.62 -20.83
C VAL A 11 5.41 -3.40 -19.94
N ILE A 12 6.45 -2.60 -20.20
CA ILE A 12 6.72 -1.36 -19.46
C ILE A 12 5.58 -0.36 -19.67
N ASP A 13 5.09 -0.22 -20.90
CA ASP A 13 4.00 0.67 -21.27
C ASP A 13 2.68 0.22 -20.62
N ALA A 14 2.40 -1.09 -20.61
CA ALA A 14 1.23 -1.63 -19.92
C ALA A 14 1.29 -1.43 -18.40
N ILE A 15 2.46 -1.62 -17.78
CA ILE A 15 2.69 -1.31 -16.37
C ILE A 15 2.50 0.19 -16.13
N GLY A 16 3.02 1.04 -17.01
CA GLY A 16 2.83 2.49 -17.00
C GLY A 16 1.38 2.92 -17.11
N GLY A 17 0.54 2.16 -17.82
CA GLY A 17 -0.91 2.35 -17.91
C GLY A 17 -1.67 1.91 -16.65
N LEU A 18 -1.23 0.83 -15.98
CA LEU A 18 -1.88 0.31 -14.77
C LEU A 18 -1.51 1.09 -13.50
N LEU A 19 -0.27 1.55 -13.40
CA LEU A 19 0.25 2.11 -12.15
C LEU A 19 -0.48 3.39 -11.69
N PRO A 20 -0.75 4.40 -12.53
CA PRO A 20 -1.46 5.60 -12.12
C PRO A 20 -2.87 5.35 -11.57
N PRO A 21 -3.79 4.63 -12.26
CA PRO A 21 -5.13 4.38 -11.72
C PRO A 21 -5.11 3.50 -10.47
N LEU A 22 -4.16 2.56 -10.36
CA LEU A 22 -3.99 1.75 -9.15
C LEU A 22 -3.62 2.63 -7.94
N LEU A 23 -2.57 3.46 -8.05
CA LEU A 23 -2.15 4.34 -6.96
C LEU A 23 -3.22 5.37 -6.60
N HIS A 24 -3.98 5.88 -7.59
CA HIS A 24 -5.13 6.74 -7.35
C HIS A 24 -6.22 6.03 -6.54
N THR A 25 -6.52 4.77 -6.87
CA THR A 25 -7.52 3.97 -6.15
C THR A 25 -7.08 3.69 -4.71
N LEU A 26 -5.79 3.37 -4.48
CA LEU A 26 -5.23 3.19 -3.14
C LEU A 26 -5.28 4.48 -2.30
N GLU A 27 -5.08 5.64 -2.93
CA GLU A 27 -5.27 6.93 -2.26
C GLU A 27 -6.75 7.16 -1.90
N ARG A 28 -7.67 6.83 -2.81
CA ARG A 28 -9.12 6.91 -2.55
C ARG A 28 -9.52 6.00 -1.38
N ILE A 29 -8.97 4.80 -1.27
CA ILE A 29 -9.18 3.89 -0.12
C ILE A 29 -8.67 4.55 1.18
N THR A 30 -7.50 5.19 1.15
CA THR A 30 -6.96 5.93 2.31
C THR A 30 -7.90 7.07 2.73
N TRP A 31 -8.46 7.79 1.76
CA TRP A 31 -9.48 8.82 2.01
C TRP A 31 -10.74 8.21 2.65
N VAL A 32 -11.26 7.09 2.12
CA VAL A 32 -12.41 6.38 2.70
C VAL A 32 -12.15 5.94 4.14
N GLN A 33 -10.97 5.37 4.44
CA GLN A 33 -10.61 4.99 5.80
C GLN A 33 -10.69 6.16 6.79
N ARG A 34 -10.31 7.37 6.37
CA ARG A 34 -10.35 8.59 7.20
C ARG A 34 -11.76 9.17 7.36
N HIS A 35 -12.65 8.92 6.40
CA HIS A 35 -14.00 9.47 6.37
C HIS A 35 -15.08 8.41 6.67
N LEU A 36 -14.68 7.20 7.08
CA LEU A 36 -15.62 6.13 7.33
C LEU A 36 -16.49 6.44 8.55
N TYR A 37 -17.74 6.76 8.26
CA TYR A 37 -18.85 6.82 9.19
C TYR A 37 -19.97 5.93 8.65
N PRO A 38 -20.41 4.87 9.36
CA PRO A 38 -21.28 3.83 8.78
C PRO A 38 -22.53 4.33 8.05
N PRO A 39 -23.26 5.37 8.53
CA PRO A 39 -24.38 5.93 7.79
C PRO A 39 -24.03 6.55 6.42
N LEU A 40 -22.78 6.94 6.19
CA LEU A 40 -22.27 7.44 4.91
C LEU A 40 -21.65 6.35 4.03
N ALA A 41 -21.61 5.09 4.48
CA ALA A 41 -20.97 3.99 3.76
C ALA A 41 -21.50 3.80 2.33
N PRO A 42 -22.82 3.92 2.02
CA PRO A 42 -23.31 3.81 0.65
C PRO A 42 -22.68 4.84 -0.30
N ARG A 43 -22.57 6.10 0.14
CA ARG A 43 -21.94 7.17 -0.64
C ARG A 43 -20.44 6.91 -0.84
N LEU A 44 -19.74 6.45 0.19
CA LEU A 44 -18.32 6.09 0.08
C LEU A 44 -18.11 4.91 -0.88
N ALA A 45 -19.06 3.97 -0.93
CA ALA A 45 -19.04 2.83 -1.83
C ALA A 45 -19.24 3.24 -3.30
N GLU A 46 -20.13 4.19 -3.59
CA GLU A 46 -20.30 4.76 -4.93
C GLU A 46 -19.01 5.43 -5.43
N GLU A 47 -18.37 6.23 -4.57
CA GLU A 47 -17.09 6.87 -4.88
C GLU A 47 -15.99 5.84 -5.20
N LEU A 48 -15.88 4.77 -4.41
CA LEU A 48 -14.90 3.71 -4.67
C LEU A 48 -15.23 2.90 -5.93
N ALA A 49 -16.50 2.56 -6.14
CA ALA A 49 -16.95 1.79 -7.30
C ALA A 49 -16.59 2.48 -8.62
N SER A 50 -16.60 3.82 -8.66
CA SER A 50 -16.17 4.60 -9.84
C SER A 50 -14.70 4.36 -10.24
N SER A 51 -13.86 3.86 -9.34
CA SER A 51 -12.43 3.60 -9.58
C SER A 51 -12.16 2.21 -10.15
N THR A 52 -13.12 1.28 -10.04
CA THR A 52 -12.96 -0.13 -10.39
C THR A 52 -12.60 -0.31 -11.86
N ASP A 53 -13.36 0.32 -12.76
CA ASP A 53 -13.15 0.16 -14.20
C ASP A 53 -11.81 0.75 -14.68
N ALA A 54 -11.36 1.83 -14.02
CA ALA A 54 -10.09 2.48 -14.31
C ALA A 54 -8.89 1.56 -14.02
N VAL A 55 -9.03 0.59 -13.13
CA VAL A 55 -7.99 -0.40 -12.80
C VAL A 55 -8.21 -1.71 -13.56
N ALA A 56 -9.46 -2.17 -13.68
CA ALA A 56 -9.77 -3.47 -14.27
C ALA A 56 -9.37 -3.59 -15.75
N GLY A 57 -9.54 -2.52 -16.54
CA GLY A 57 -9.11 -2.49 -17.95
C GLY A 57 -7.59 -2.67 -18.10
N PRO A 58 -6.77 -1.76 -17.54
CA PRO A 58 -5.31 -1.89 -17.56
C PRO A 58 -4.78 -3.19 -16.94
N LEU A 59 -5.43 -3.70 -15.89
CA LEU A 59 -5.06 -4.99 -15.28
C LEU A 59 -5.17 -6.13 -16.30
N ARG A 60 -6.29 -6.24 -17.02
CA ARG A 60 -6.45 -7.27 -18.07
C ARG A 60 -5.41 -7.14 -19.17
N ALA A 61 -5.02 -5.92 -19.54
CA ALA A 61 -3.97 -5.70 -20.54
C ALA A 61 -2.61 -6.22 -20.05
N VAL A 62 -2.24 -5.96 -18.80
CA VAL A 62 -1.00 -6.47 -18.19
C VAL A 62 -1.01 -8.00 -18.07
N GLU A 63 -2.15 -8.60 -17.73
CA GLU A 63 -2.31 -10.04 -17.60
C GLU A 63 -2.21 -10.80 -18.94
N ALA A 64 -2.70 -10.18 -20.02
CA ALA A 64 -2.70 -10.78 -21.36
C ALA A 64 -1.31 -10.76 -22.04
N LEU A 65 -0.38 -9.95 -21.53
CA LEU A 65 0.95 -9.81 -22.13
C LEU A 65 1.89 -10.95 -21.75
N VAL A 66 2.63 -11.42 -22.76
CA VAL A 66 3.78 -12.30 -22.53
C VAL A 66 4.88 -11.46 -21.87
N CYS A 67 5.31 -11.87 -20.69
CA CYS A 67 6.25 -11.10 -19.89
C CYS A 67 7.66 -11.72 -19.92
N PRO A 68 8.70 -10.95 -20.25
CA PRO A 68 10.09 -11.36 -20.06
C PRO A 68 10.37 -11.81 -18.62
N ASP A 69 11.28 -12.76 -18.44
CA ASP A 69 11.63 -13.27 -17.10
C ASP A 69 12.16 -12.17 -16.17
N GLU A 70 12.85 -11.17 -16.72
CA GLU A 70 13.41 -10.03 -15.98
C GLU A 70 12.32 -9.13 -15.39
N LEU A 71 11.16 -9.02 -16.05
CA LEU A 71 10.05 -8.17 -15.63
C LEU A 71 8.95 -8.97 -14.91
N ARG A 72 9.02 -10.30 -14.93
CA ARG A 72 7.99 -11.19 -14.37
C ARG A 72 7.67 -10.88 -12.91
N PHE A 73 8.70 -10.70 -12.07
CA PHE A 73 8.50 -10.37 -10.66
C PHE A 73 7.69 -9.08 -10.46
N MET A 74 8.04 -8.02 -11.20
CA MET A 74 7.35 -6.74 -11.11
C MET A 74 5.91 -6.84 -11.60
N ARG A 75 5.70 -7.50 -12.76
CA ARG A 75 4.35 -7.75 -13.29
C ARG A 75 3.50 -8.49 -12.28
N ASP A 76 3.99 -9.62 -11.76
CA ASP A 76 3.23 -10.50 -10.88
C ASP A 76 2.81 -9.81 -9.60
N ARG A 77 3.71 -9.01 -9.01
CA ARG A 77 3.40 -8.21 -7.82
C ARG A 77 2.39 -7.11 -8.11
N LEU A 78 2.51 -6.41 -9.24
CA LEU A 78 1.52 -5.39 -9.61
C LEU A 78 0.14 -6.00 -9.86
N VAL A 79 0.08 -7.15 -10.55
CA VAL A 79 -1.16 -7.90 -10.79
C VAL A 79 -1.78 -8.35 -9.46
N GLU A 80 -0.97 -8.88 -8.54
CA GLU A 80 -1.41 -9.28 -7.20
C GLU A 80 -2.03 -8.09 -6.44
N VAL A 81 -1.32 -6.96 -6.36
CA VAL A 81 -1.79 -5.74 -5.68
C VAL A 81 -3.07 -5.22 -6.32
N ALA A 82 -3.14 -5.18 -7.65
CA ALA A 82 -4.32 -4.70 -8.37
C ALA A 82 -5.55 -5.59 -8.10
N ARG A 83 -5.40 -6.92 -8.18
CA ARG A 83 -6.48 -7.86 -7.86
C ARG A 83 -6.98 -7.69 -6.42
N GLN A 84 -6.06 -7.69 -5.45
CA GLN A 84 -6.42 -7.50 -4.05
C GLN A 84 -7.12 -6.14 -3.79
N THR A 85 -6.74 -5.11 -4.55
CA THR A 85 -7.40 -3.80 -4.49
C THR A 85 -8.83 -3.86 -5.00
N LEU A 86 -9.06 -4.52 -6.14
CA LEU A 86 -10.39 -4.71 -6.70
C LEU A 86 -11.27 -5.57 -5.78
N ASP A 87 -10.73 -6.65 -5.22
CA ASP A 87 -11.44 -7.50 -4.24
C ASP A 87 -11.83 -6.72 -2.98
N LEU A 88 -10.93 -5.86 -2.49
CA LEU A 88 -11.22 -4.98 -1.36
C LEU A 88 -12.38 -4.04 -1.67
N VAL A 89 -12.34 -3.39 -2.84
CA VAL A 89 -13.40 -2.47 -3.27
C VAL A 89 -14.73 -3.19 -3.42
N ALA A 90 -14.74 -4.37 -4.06
CA ALA A 90 -15.94 -5.17 -4.24
C ALA A 90 -16.58 -5.53 -2.89
N ASP A 91 -15.81 -6.09 -1.96
CA ASP A 91 -16.34 -6.47 -0.64
C ASP A 91 -16.77 -5.27 0.20
N PHE A 92 -16.11 -4.12 0.05
CA PHE A 92 -16.55 -2.89 0.71
C PHE A 92 -17.91 -2.42 0.17
N VAL A 93 -18.10 -2.49 -1.16
CA VAL A 93 -19.37 -2.14 -1.81
C VAL A 93 -20.49 -3.09 -1.37
N GLU A 94 -20.23 -4.41 -1.33
CA GLU A 94 -21.22 -5.38 -0.85
C GLU A 94 -21.56 -5.17 0.64
N ALA A 95 -20.55 -4.92 1.48
CA ALA A 95 -20.78 -4.60 2.89
C ALA A 95 -21.59 -3.30 3.09
N ALA A 96 -21.39 -2.29 2.24
CA ALA A 96 -22.15 -1.04 2.30
C ALA A 96 -23.63 -1.19 1.95
N ARG A 97 -24.00 -2.24 1.21
CA ARG A 97 -25.39 -2.57 0.86
C ARG A 97 -26.14 -3.33 1.94
N SER A 98 -25.45 -3.80 2.98
CA SER A 98 -26.03 -4.63 4.05
C SER A 98 -26.33 -3.78 5.29
N PRO A 99 -27.55 -3.20 5.42
CA PRO A 99 -27.90 -2.38 6.57
C PRO A 99 -27.86 -3.21 7.86
N GLY A 100 -27.12 -2.74 8.86
CA GLY A 100 -27.08 -3.32 10.20
C GLY A 100 -25.81 -4.09 10.56
N GLU A 101 -24.90 -4.35 9.61
CA GLU A 101 -23.64 -5.04 9.89
C GLU A 101 -22.40 -4.19 9.49
N PRO A 102 -22.07 -3.14 10.27
CA PRO A 102 -20.95 -2.26 9.94
C PRO A 102 -19.60 -2.97 10.00
N ILE A 103 -19.52 -4.14 10.67
CA ILE A 103 -18.27 -4.89 10.81
C ILE A 103 -17.73 -5.40 9.47
N GLY A 104 -18.60 -5.61 8.47
CA GLY A 104 -18.19 -5.95 7.10
C GLY A 104 -17.31 -4.88 6.46
N LEU A 105 -17.67 -3.60 6.65
CA LEU A 105 -16.91 -2.45 6.13
C LEU A 105 -15.48 -2.43 6.70
N TYR A 106 -15.37 -2.55 8.02
CA TYR A 106 -14.07 -2.57 8.70
C TYR A 106 -13.25 -3.82 8.34
N ARG A 107 -13.90 -4.97 8.16
CA ARG A 107 -13.23 -6.21 7.72
C ARG A 107 -12.65 -6.05 6.32
N ALA A 108 -13.40 -5.44 5.38
CA ALA A 108 -12.90 -5.17 4.04
C ALA A 108 -11.66 -4.27 4.08
N LEU A 109 -11.73 -3.14 4.80
CA LEU A 109 -10.64 -2.17 4.91
C LEU A 109 -9.40 -2.70 5.64
N ARG A 110 -9.55 -3.68 6.54
CA ARG A 110 -8.42 -4.30 7.25
C ARG A 110 -7.41 -4.94 6.28
N ARG A 111 -7.84 -5.38 5.10
CA ARG A 111 -6.95 -5.96 4.07
C ARG A 111 -6.01 -4.94 3.45
N PHE A 112 -6.31 -3.64 3.55
CA PHE A 112 -5.50 -2.59 2.94
C PHE A 112 -4.03 -2.62 3.38
N ALA A 113 -3.76 -2.94 4.65
CA ALA A 113 -2.39 -3.08 5.14
C ALA A 113 -1.59 -4.18 4.42
N ARG A 114 -2.24 -5.27 4.01
CA ARG A 114 -1.60 -6.36 3.24
C ARG A 114 -1.33 -5.96 1.79
N ILE A 115 -2.22 -5.16 1.21
CA ILE A 115 -2.02 -4.60 -0.13
C ILE A 115 -0.81 -3.67 -0.13
N GLN A 116 -0.67 -2.81 0.89
CA GLN A 116 0.50 -1.95 1.06
C GLN A 116 1.80 -2.75 1.24
N GLU A 117 1.75 -3.82 2.03
CA GLU A 117 2.88 -4.74 2.23
C GLU A 117 3.31 -5.41 0.92
N ALA A 118 2.36 -5.84 0.09
CA ALA A 118 2.62 -6.43 -1.21
C ALA A 118 3.15 -5.42 -2.24
N LEU A 119 2.76 -4.15 -2.12
CA LEU A 119 3.20 -3.05 -2.98
C LEU A 119 4.63 -2.58 -2.65
N TYR A 120 5.01 -2.57 -1.37
CA TYR A 120 6.28 -1.99 -0.89
C TYR A 120 7.55 -2.51 -1.60
N PRO A 121 7.70 -3.81 -1.93
CA PRO A 121 8.85 -4.33 -2.67
C PRO A 121 9.10 -3.67 -4.03
N LEU A 122 8.10 -3.00 -4.62
CA LEU A 122 8.24 -2.30 -5.90
C LEU A 122 8.81 -0.88 -5.76
N ALA A 123 8.84 -0.32 -4.55
CA ALA A 123 9.29 1.06 -4.32
C ALA A 123 10.73 1.36 -4.82
N PRO A 124 11.72 0.45 -4.71
CA PRO A 124 13.06 0.71 -5.22
C PRO A 124 13.15 0.79 -6.75
N ALA A 125 12.22 0.17 -7.47
CA ALA A 125 12.20 0.13 -8.93
C ALA A 125 11.25 1.16 -9.55
N LEU A 126 10.17 1.53 -8.82
CA LEU A 126 9.12 2.41 -9.30
C LEU A 126 9.03 3.65 -8.42
N GLU A 127 9.59 4.76 -8.91
CA GLU A 127 9.54 6.07 -8.25
C GLU A 127 8.12 6.50 -7.84
N PRO A 128 7.05 6.31 -8.66
CA PRO A 128 5.69 6.64 -8.24
C PRO A 128 5.23 5.86 -7.00
N VAL A 129 5.66 4.60 -6.86
CA VAL A 129 5.36 3.77 -5.68
C VAL A 129 6.08 4.31 -4.45
N SER A 130 7.38 4.59 -4.58
CA SER A 130 8.17 5.20 -3.50
C SER A 130 7.54 6.49 -2.99
N ARG A 131 7.12 7.38 -3.92
CA ARG A 131 6.44 8.63 -3.56
C ARG A 131 5.09 8.42 -2.92
N TRP A 132 4.32 7.42 -3.34
CA TRP A 132 3.01 7.15 -2.76
C TRP A 132 3.10 6.84 -1.25
N PHE A 133 4.19 6.23 -0.78
CA PHE A 133 4.41 6.00 0.66
C PHE A 133 4.82 7.25 1.46
N LEU A 134 5.16 8.36 0.80
CA LEU A 134 5.48 9.62 1.49
C LEU A 134 4.19 10.33 1.93
N GLU A 135 4.29 11.13 2.99
CA GLU A 135 3.22 12.04 3.41
C GLU A 135 2.77 12.94 2.24
N PRO A 136 1.46 13.15 1.98
CA PRO A 136 0.96 13.96 0.86
C PRO A 136 1.68 15.31 0.68
N ALA A 137 1.98 16.02 1.77
CA ALA A 137 2.72 17.29 1.73
C ALA A 137 4.17 17.16 1.19
N ARG A 138 4.74 15.96 1.20
CA ARG A 138 6.08 15.62 0.71
C ARG A 138 6.07 14.94 -0.66
N ARG A 139 4.88 14.63 -1.21
CA ARG A 139 4.71 14.06 -2.56
C ARG A 139 4.79 15.10 -3.69
N GLY A 140 5.07 16.37 -3.35
CA GLY A 140 5.11 17.50 -4.27
C GLY A 140 5.92 17.20 -5.54
N PRO A 141 5.73 17.97 -6.62
CA PRO A 141 6.50 17.76 -7.83
C PRO A 141 7.97 17.95 -7.47
N CYS A 142 8.78 16.89 -7.54
CA CYS A 142 10.20 17.13 -7.69
C CYS A 142 10.33 17.99 -8.96
N ARG A 143 11.06 19.11 -8.89
CA ARG A 143 11.18 20.11 -9.97
C ARG A 143 11.83 19.56 -11.26
N SER A 144 12.05 18.25 -11.32
CA SER A 144 12.55 17.45 -12.44
C SER A 144 11.50 16.50 -13.03
N TRP A 145 10.22 16.60 -12.67
CA TRP A 145 9.14 15.88 -13.37
C TRP A 145 8.99 16.44 -14.79
N SER A 146 9.89 16.05 -15.68
CA SER A 146 9.60 16.03 -17.10
C SER A 146 8.67 14.84 -17.35
N PRO A 147 7.60 15.00 -18.15
CA PRO A 147 6.94 13.83 -18.70
C PRO A 147 8.00 13.00 -19.42
N PHE A 148 7.88 11.69 -19.27
CA PHE A 148 8.81 10.68 -19.76
C PHE A 148 9.08 10.90 -21.27
N THR A 149 10.17 11.61 -21.59
CA THR A 149 10.72 11.70 -22.94
C THR A 149 12.23 11.54 -22.84
N ALA A 150 12.72 10.52 -23.54
CA ALA A 150 14.10 10.08 -23.68
C ALA A 150 14.72 9.35 -22.47
N VAL A 151 14.57 8.02 -22.46
CA VAL A 151 15.67 7.14 -22.06
C VAL A 151 16.85 7.44 -22.99
N THR A 152 17.81 8.22 -22.51
CA THR A 152 19.19 8.09 -22.97
C THR A 152 19.99 7.53 -21.82
N ALA A 153 20.35 6.27 -22.00
CA ALA A 153 21.43 5.66 -21.26
C ALA A 153 22.71 6.50 -21.42
N THR A 154 23.45 6.58 -20.33
CA THR A 154 24.85 7.05 -20.16
C THR A 154 25.00 8.37 -19.41
N ALA A 155 25.81 8.29 -18.35
CA ALA A 155 26.44 9.36 -17.57
C ALA A 155 25.52 10.15 -16.61
N ALA A 156 25.92 10.46 -15.37
CA ALA A 156 27.09 10.07 -14.61
C ALA A 156 26.84 10.36 -13.12
N ILE A 157 27.56 9.60 -12.30
CA ILE A 157 27.94 9.91 -10.93
C ILE A 157 28.47 11.35 -10.88
N SER A 158 27.72 12.28 -10.27
CA SER A 158 28.20 13.59 -9.83
C SER A 158 27.11 14.30 -9.01
N CYS A 159 27.01 13.96 -7.72
CA CYS A 159 26.34 14.82 -6.74
C CYS A 159 27.42 15.68 -6.07
N GLY A 160 27.56 16.92 -6.53
CA GLY A 160 28.47 17.90 -5.95
C GLY A 160 27.97 19.32 -6.20
N ALA A 161 27.84 20.07 -5.11
CA ALA A 161 27.70 21.52 -5.02
C ALA A 161 26.28 22.14 -5.20
N GLY A 162 25.76 22.62 -4.07
CA GLY A 162 25.40 24.04 -3.96
C GLY A 162 23.91 24.38 -4.02
N CYS A 163 23.23 24.37 -2.88
CA CYS A 163 22.11 25.29 -2.64
C CYS A 163 22.38 26.10 -1.38
N GLY A 164 22.43 27.42 -1.58
CA GLY A 164 22.93 28.41 -0.64
C GLY A 164 22.03 28.69 0.56
N ARG A 165 22.71 29.21 1.57
CA ARG A 165 22.28 29.72 2.88
C ARG A 165 21.08 30.67 2.85
N ARG A 166 20.25 30.60 3.90
CA ARG A 166 19.80 31.78 4.66
C ARG A 166 19.85 31.46 6.16
N ALA A 167 20.23 32.48 6.93
CA ALA A 167 20.78 32.43 8.28
C ALA A 167 19.75 32.20 9.41
N GLY A 168 20.26 31.68 10.53
CA GLY A 168 19.68 31.86 11.86
C GLY A 168 19.44 30.57 12.65
N ALA A 169 20.19 30.42 13.75
CA ALA A 169 20.11 29.39 14.80
C ALA A 169 20.68 28.00 14.47
N GLY A 170 21.85 27.72 15.07
CA GLY A 170 22.51 26.43 14.99
C GLY A 170 21.80 25.34 15.78
N CYS A 171 21.74 24.16 15.19
CA CYS A 171 21.64 22.88 15.88
C CYS A 171 22.53 21.90 15.11
N SER A 172 23.63 21.50 15.73
CA SER A 172 24.46 20.38 15.26
C SER A 172 23.67 19.09 15.49
N PHE A 173 23.42 18.32 14.43
CA PHE A 173 22.98 16.94 14.57
C PHE A 173 23.76 16.05 13.58
N SER A 174 24.82 15.44 14.11
CA SER A 174 25.57 14.40 13.43
C SER A 174 24.75 13.11 13.42
N LEU A 175 24.25 12.70 12.26
CA LEU A 175 23.72 11.35 12.07
C LEU A 175 24.86 10.40 11.68
N PRO A 176 25.07 9.29 12.41
CA PRO A 176 26.04 8.27 12.02
C PRO A 176 25.54 7.48 10.81
N ARG A 177 26.39 7.43 9.79
CA ARG A 177 26.30 6.57 8.61
C ARG A 177 26.54 5.11 9.05
N PRO A 178 25.63 4.14 8.88
CA PRO A 178 26.01 2.75 9.06
C PRO A 178 26.82 2.30 7.83
N ALA A 179 28.05 1.85 8.09
CA ALA A 179 28.87 1.14 7.12
C ALA A 179 28.19 -0.18 6.76
N ILE A 180 27.97 -0.41 5.47
CA ILE A 180 27.44 -1.67 4.95
C ILE A 180 28.58 -2.70 5.00
N ALA A 181 28.56 -3.56 6.02
CA ALA A 181 29.40 -4.76 6.07
C ALA A 181 28.64 -5.94 5.42
N ARG A 182 29.32 -6.59 4.46
CA ARG A 182 28.84 -7.78 3.74
C ARG A 182 28.64 -8.97 4.69
N GLY A 183 27.56 -9.72 4.43
CA GLY A 183 27.45 -11.14 4.76
C GLY A 183 27.11 -11.45 6.23
N ARG A 184 25.85 -11.77 6.47
CA ARG A 184 25.39 -12.88 7.34
C ARG A 184 23.85 -12.95 7.31
N SER A 185 23.35 -14.18 7.36
CA SER A 185 21.94 -14.57 7.43
C SER A 185 21.23 -13.94 8.63
N TRP A 186 19.98 -13.53 8.42
CA TRP A 186 19.14 -12.97 9.47
C TRP A 186 18.44 -14.10 10.23
N ALA A 187 19.02 -14.53 11.34
CA ALA A 187 18.26 -15.18 12.41
C ALA A 187 17.59 -14.06 13.23
N VAL A 188 16.29 -13.86 13.02
CA VAL A 188 15.48 -12.95 13.84
C VAL A 188 15.37 -13.55 15.24
N ARG A 189 16.17 -13.02 16.17
CA ARG A 189 15.99 -13.22 17.62
C ARG A 189 15.03 -12.12 18.12
N THR A 190 13.75 -12.45 18.25
CA THR A 190 12.83 -11.61 19.01
C THR A 190 13.14 -11.75 20.50
N SER A 191 13.83 -10.79 21.09
CA SER A 191 13.83 -10.62 22.55
C SER A 191 12.57 -9.86 22.97
N MET A 192 11.61 -10.58 23.55
CA MET A 192 10.43 -9.99 24.19
C MET A 192 10.83 -9.43 25.57
N PRO A 193 10.63 -8.13 25.86
CA PRO A 193 10.69 -7.64 27.22
C PRO A 193 9.42 -8.07 27.97
N ARG A 194 9.59 -9.02 28.90
CA ARG A 194 8.58 -9.45 29.88
C ARG A 194 8.33 -8.32 30.87
N SER A 195 7.35 -7.46 30.61
CA SER A 195 6.78 -6.58 31.62
C SER A 195 5.40 -7.10 32.04
N SER A 196 5.35 -7.60 33.27
CA SER A 196 4.15 -8.05 33.94
C SER A 196 3.22 -6.88 34.22
N ARG A 197 2.08 -6.79 33.53
CA ARG A 197 0.89 -6.11 34.05
C ARG A 197 -0.12 -7.17 34.48
N ARG A 198 -0.17 -7.36 35.78
CA ARG A 198 -1.17 -8.11 36.54
C ARG A 198 -2.53 -7.45 36.30
N TRP A 199 -3.36 -8.04 35.44
CA TRP A 199 -4.80 -7.76 35.38
C TRP A 199 -5.51 -8.73 36.31
N SER A 200 -5.88 -8.23 37.49
CA SER A 200 -6.77 -8.92 38.41
C SER A 200 -8.21 -8.74 37.94
N SER A 201 -8.74 -9.68 37.16
CA SER A 201 -10.20 -9.82 36.98
C SER A 201 -10.75 -10.71 38.09
N ARG A 202 -11.11 -10.06 39.20
CA ARG A 202 -12.00 -10.57 40.24
C ARG A 202 -13.41 -10.66 39.63
N TRP A 203 -13.80 -11.86 39.20
CA TRP A 203 -15.17 -12.15 38.79
C TRP A 203 -16.09 -12.17 40.02
N PRO A 204 -17.24 -11.46 40.01
CA PRO A 204 -18.31 -11.72 40.97
C PRO A 204 -18.92 -13.09 40.72
N ARG A 205 -19.11 -13.83 41.82
CA ARG A 205 -19.72 -15.15 41.89
C ARG A 205 -21.17 -15.12 41.40
N ALA A 206 -21.58 -16.25 40.83
CA ALA A 206 -22.96 -16.63 40.58
C ALA A 206 -23.86 -16.35 41.79
N ILE A 207 -25.03 -15.76 41.51
CA ILE A 207 -26.14 -15.65 42.46
C ILE A 207 -26.88 -17.01 42.45
N PRO A 208 -27.04 -17.68 43.59
CA PRO A 208 -27.91 -18.85 43.69
C PRO A 208 -29.37 -18.39 43.82
N SER A 209 -30.23 -18.86 42.93
CA SER A 209 -31.68 -18.83 43.13
C SER A 209 -32.10 -20.14 43.79
N THR A 210 -32.32 -20.09 45.10
CA THR A 210 -33.09 -21.10 45.83
C THR A 210 -34.28 -20.41 46.47
N ALA A 211 -35.48 -20.74 46.02
CA ALA A 211 -36.68 -20.67 46.82
C ALA A 211 -37.58 -21.84 46.45
N ARG A 212 -37.91 -22.63 47.46
CA ARG A 212 -38.67 -23.88 47.45
C ARG A 212 -40.04 -23.60 48.08
N ALA A 213 -41.07 -24.15 47.45
CA ALA A 213 -42.34 -24.67 47.97
C ALA A 213 -43.51 -23.77 48.43
N SER A 214 -44.69 -24.35 48.13
CA SER A 214 -45.99 -24.36 48.83
C SER A 214 -46.99 -23.22 48.61
N SER A 215 -47.99 -23.48 47.75
CA SER A 215 -49.39 -23.74 48.15
C SER A 215 -50.08 -24.55 47.07
#